data_AF-A0A2E7IR85-F1
#
_entry.id   AF-A0A2E7IR85-F1
#
_cell.length_a   1.000
_cell.length_b   1.000
_cell.length_c   1.000
_cell.angle_alpha   90.00
_cell.angle_beta   90.00
_cell.angle_gamma   90.00
#
_symmetry.space_group_name_H-M   'P 1'
#
loop_
_entity.id
_entity.type
_entity.pdbx_description
1 polymer ?
#
loop_
_entity_poly.entity_id
_entity_poly.type
_entity_poly.pdbx_seq_one_letter_code
_entity_poly.pdbx_strand_id
1 'polypeptide(L)'
;MDAGDSREFAIGEGLRVRIVVTERAPYTSMLDIRQQHFSLPQLDSQMTVRVYHDAGVAEVASFEGCYRVLAKNDYPNRKMHQRDEKQQWNRFLGEWLQHCLAQGRSLSKTEELITP
;
A
#
# COMPACT_ATOMS: atom_id res chain seq x y z
N MET A 1 -19.49 5.49 -8.54
CA MET A 1 -18.74 4.84 -7.44
C MET A 1 -18.48 3.42 -7.90
N ASP A 2 -17.41 3.21 -8.66
CA ASP A 2 -17.08 1.89 -9.20
C ASP A 2 -16.52 1.00 -8.08
N ALA A 3 -17.17 -0.13 -7.84
CA ALA A 3 -16.78 -1.14 -6.86
C ALA A 3 -15.57 -2.00 -7.29
N GLY A 4 -14.70 -1.48 -8.17
CA GLY A 4 -13.85 -2.33 -9.01
C GLY A 4 -12.50 -2.78 -8.42
N ASP A 5 -11.81 -1.93 -7.67
CA ASP A 5 -10.36 -2.13 -7.49
C ASP A 5 -9.89 -2.11 -6.05
N SER A 6 -10.70 -2.70 -5.16
CA SER A 6 -10.19 -3.13 -3.87
C SER A 6 -9.78 -4.61 -3.92
N ARG A 7 -8.71 -4.94 -3.22
CA ARG A 7 -8.29 -6.31 -2.95
C ARG A 7 -8.03 -6.44 -1.45
N GLU A 8 -8.52 -7.52 -0.88
CA GLU A 8 -8.36 -7.81 0.53
C GLU A 8 -7.82 -9.23 0.70
N PHE A 9 -6.83 -9.37 1.58
CA PHE A 9 -6.21 -10.65 1.88
C PHE A 9 -5.74 -10.68 3.33
N ALA A 10 -5.62 -11.89 3.87
CA ALA A 10 -5.06 -12.12 5.18
C ALA A 10 -3.61 -12.61 5.05
N ILE A 11 -2.76 -12.22 5.99
CA ILE A 11 -1.40 -12.74 6.13
C ILE A 11 -1.34 -13.45 7.49
N GLY A 12 -1.09 -14.76 7.48
CA GLY A 12 -1.18 -15.57 8.69
C GLY A 12 -2.59 -15.52 9.33
N GLU A 13 -2.64 -15.59 10.67
CA GLU A 13 -3.91 -15.64 11.42
C GLU A 13 -4.34 -14.29 12.00
N GLY A 14 -3.51 -13.25 11.92
CA GLY A 14 -3.70 -12.02 12.69
C GLY A 14 -3.60 -10.72 11.88
N LEU A 15 -3.33 -10.78 10.58
CA LEU A 15 -3.10 -9.60 9.77
C LEU A 15 -4.03 -9.55 8.57
N ARG A 16 -4.74 -8.45 8.40
CA ARG A 16 -5.63 -8.18 7.28
C ARG A 16 -5.08 -7.01 6.50
N VAL A 17 -4.94 -7.18 5.19
CA VAL A 17 -4.45 -6.16 4.29
C VAL A 17 -5.52 -5.84 3.27
N ARG A 18 -5.82 -4.55 3.12
CA ARG A 18 -6.72 -4.02 2.10
C ARG A 18 -5.95 -3.03 1.22
N ILE A 19 -6.02 -3.26 -0.09
CA ILE A 19 -5.47 -2.38 -1.11
C ILE A 19 -6.65 -1.81 -1.88
N VAL A 20 -6.67 -0.50 -2.11
CA VAL A 20 -7.73 0.20 -2.85
C VAL A 20 -7.09 1.13 -3.87
N VAL A 21 -7.51 1.03 -5.14
CA VAL A 21 -7.13 2.05 -6.12
C VAL A 21 -7.92 3.33 -5.84
N THR A 22 -7.23 4.43 -5.57
CA THR A 22 -7.83 5.74 -5.28
C THR A 22 -7.86 6.66 -6.49
N GLU A 23 -6.90 6.51 -7.41
CA GLU A 23 -6.82 7.29 -8.65
C GLU A 23 -6.25 6.46 -9.78
N ARG A 24 -6.74 6.70 -11.00
CA ARG A 24 -6.22 6.10 -12.24
C ARG A 24 -5.95 7.20 -13.25
N ALA A 25 -4.71 7.28 -13.71
CA ALA A 25 -4.27 8.08 -14.83
C ALA A 25 -3.77 7.15 -15.96
N PRO A 26 -3.51 7.66 -17.18
CA PRO A 26 -3.18 6.81 -18.34
C PRO A 26 -1.98 5.89 -18.14
N TYR A 27 -0.99 6.33 -17.36
CA TYR A 27 0.26 5.58 -17.11
C TYR A 27 0.55 5.36 -15.62
N THR A 28 -0.32 5.86 -14.73
CA THR A 28 -0.10 5.73 -13.29
C THR A 28 -1.37 5.39 -12.54
N SER A 29 -1.22 4.71 -11.40
CA SER A 29 -2.30 4.45 -10.44
C SER A 29 -1.87 4.88 -9.05
N MET A 30 -2.81 5.45 -8.29
CA MET A 30 -2.63 5.68 -6.85
C MET A 30 -3.36 4.58 -6.08
N LEU A 31 -2.66 3.96 -5.14
CA LEU A 31 -3.17 2.91 -4.27
C LEU A 31 -3.15 3.40 -2.82
N ASP A 32 -4.22 3.13 -2.08
CA ASP A 32 -4.27 3.19 -0.62
C ASP A 32 -4.14 1.77 -0.08
N ILE A 33 -3.12 1.54 0.74
CA ILE A 33 -2.83 0.25 1.35
C ILE A 33 -3.02 0.40 2.85
N ARG A 34 -3.87 -0.44 3.43
CA ARG A 34 -4.13 -0.50 4.87
C ARG A 34 -3.85 -1.88 5.39
N GLN A 35 -3.14 -1.92 6.50
CA GLN A 35 -2.82 -3.10 7.27
C GLN A 35 -3.50 -2.99 8.64
N GLN A 36 -4.25 -4.02 9.00
CA GLN A 36 -4.97 -4.09 10.27
C GLN A 36 -4.59 -5.36 11.02
N HIS A 37 -4.15 -5.17 12.26
CA HIS A 37 -3.79 -6.25 13.17
C HIS A 37 -4.99 -6.61 14.06
N PHE A 38 -5.38 -7.87 14.05
CA PHE A 38 -6.53 -8.34 14.82
C PHE A 38 -6.31 -8.20 16.34
N SER A 39 -5.11 -8.53 16.82
CA SER A 39 -4.79 -8.54 18.26
C SER A 39 -4.08 -7.29 18.76
N LEU A 40 -3.53 -6.47 17.86
CA LEU A 40 -2.71 -5.31 18.20
C LEU A 40 -3.05 -4.10 17.31
N PRO A 41 -4.23 -3.47 17.47
CA PRO A 41 -4.67 -2.36 16.63
C PRO A 41 -3.70 -1.15 16.63
N GLN A 42 -2.85 -1.03 17.65
CA GLN A 42 -1.80 0.00 17.71
C GLN A 42 -0.69 -0.18 16.67
N LEU A 43 -0.63 -1.33 16.00
CA LEU A 43 0.31 -1.62 14.92
C LEU A 43 -0.34 -1.49 13.53
N ASP A 44 -1.60 -1.05 13.47
CA ASP A 44 -2.25 -0.75 12.20
C ASP A 44 -1.43 0.29 11.43
N SER A 45 -1.33 0.11 10.12
CA SER A 45 -0.56 1.02 9.28
C SER A 45 -1.23 1.31 7.95
N GLN A 46 -1.01 2.51 7.43
CA GLN A 46 -1.54 2.97 6.15
C GLN A 46 -0.44 3.61 5.30
N MET A 47 -0.41 3.26 4.01
CA MET A 47 0.47 3.91 3.04
C MET A 47 -0.24 4.21 1.73
N THR A 48 0.19 5.27 1.07
CA THR A 48 -0.22 5.58 -0.30
C THR A 48 0.92 5.20 -1.23
N VAL A 49 0.64 4.46 -2.29
CA VAL A 49 1.62 4.00 -3.27
C VAL A 49 1.24 4.50 -4.65
N ARG A 50 2.20 5.05 -5.39
CA ARG A 50 2.03 5.36 -6.81
C ARG A 50 2.67 4.25 -7.64
N VAL A 51 1.90 3.69 -8.56
CA VAL A 51 2.35 2.68 -9.52
C VAL A 51 2.51 3.35 -10.88
N TYR A 52 3.65 3.11 -11.53
CA TYR A 52 3.97 3.51 -12.89
C TYR A 52 3.89 2.27 -13.79
N HIS A 53 2.92 2.26 -14.70
CA HIS A 53 2.61 1.10 -15.54
C HIS A 53 3.60 0.93 -16.70
N ASP A 54 4.21 2.03 -17.14
CA ASP A 54 5.20 2.09 -18.22
C ASP A 54 6.58 1.60 -17.76
N ALA A 55 7.00 1.99 -16.56
CA ALA A 55 8.27 1.58 -15.97
C ALA A 55 8.18 0.27 -15.17
N GLY A 56 6.97 -0.20 -14.84
CA GLY A 56 6.78 -1.36 -13.97
C GLY A 56 7.28 -1.14 -12.54
N VAL A 57 7.22 0.12 -12.06
CA VAL A 57 7.76 0.54 -10.76
C VAL A 57 6.63 1.03 -9.85
N ALA A 58 6.80 0.84 -8.54
CA ALA A 58 5.95 1.45 -7.52
C ALA A 58 6.79 2.23 -6.51
N GLU A 59 6.27 3.38 -6.04
CA GLU A 59 6.91 4.19 -5.00
C GLU A 59 5.93 4.53 -3.88
N VAL A 60 6.41 4.59 -2.65
CA VAL A 60 5.62 5.08 -1.51
C VAL A 60 5.50 6.61 -1.63
N ALA A 61 4.26 7.08 -1.77
CA ALA A 61 3.91 8.49 -1.82
C ALA A 61 3.66 9.10 -0.43
N SER A 62 3.23 8.29 0.55
CA SER A 62 3.07 8.68 1.96
C SER A 62 2.97 7.45 2.88
N PHE A 63 3.32 7.58 4.16
CA PHE A 63 3.18 6.53 5.19
C PHE A 63 2.60 7.13 6.48
N GLU A 64 1.59 6.52 7.10
CA GLU A 64 0.80 7.05 8.25
C GLU A 64 0.24 8.46 8.07
N GLY A 65 -0.05 8.86 6.83
CA GLY A 65 -0.41 10.25 6.53
C GLY A 65 0.74 11.26 6.71
N CYS A 66 1.92 10.80 7.13
CA CYS A 66 3.15 11.56 7.16
C CYS A 66 3.79 11.59 5.75
N TYR A 67 3.87 12.82 5.25
CA TYR A 67 4.50 13.31 4.03
C TYR A 67 3.92 12.90 2.67
N ARG A 68 2.79 13.56 2.39
CA ARG A 68 2.51 14.30 1.13
C ARG A 68 3.80 14.91 0.55
N VAL A 69 4.24 14.43 -0.61
CA VAL A 69 5.20 15.12 -1.46
C VAL A 69 4.55 16.44 -1.92
N LEU A 70 4.76 17.51 -1.17
CA LEU A 70 4.60 18.85 -1.70
C LEU A 70 5.66 19.01 -2.79
N ALA A 71 5.23 19.13 -4.04
CA ALA A 71 6.07 19.32 -5.23
C ALA A 71 6.88 20.64 -5.25
N LYS A 72 7.03 21.29 -4.10
CA LYS A 72 7.99 22.35 -3.82
C LYS A 72 8.61 22.02 -2.48
N ASN A 73 9.84 21.51 -2.49
CA ASN A 73 10.69 21.69 -1.34
C ASN A 73 11.91 22.47 -1.79
N ASP A 74 12.07 23.65 -1.20
CA ASP A 74 13.19 24.54 -1.44
C ASP A 74 14.49 23.80 -1.13
N TYR A 75 15.36 23.79 -2.14
CA TYR A 75 16.75 23.41 -1.95
C TYR A 75 17.46 24.56 -1.20
N PRO A 76 18.29 24.27 -0.17
CA PRO A 76 18.89 22.98 0.18
C PRO A 76 18.39 22.40 1.51
N ASN A 77 17.99 21.12 1.50
CA ASN A 77 17.72 20.33 2.70
C ASN A 77 19.04 20.00 3.44
N ARG A 78 19.38 20.83 4.41
CA ARG A 78 20.68 20.88 5.13
C ARG A 78 21.07 19.61 5.89
N LYS A 79 20.21 18.59 5.96
CA LYS A 79 20.50 17.30 6.62
C LYS A 79 20.28 16.05 5.74
N MET A 80 20.00 16.19 4.44
CA MET A 80 19.76 15.06 3.49
C MET A 80 18.68 14.02 3.87
N HIS A 81 18.02 14.13 5.03
CA HIS A 81 17.09 13.13 5.58
C HIS A 81 15.99 12.65 4.62
N GLN A 82 15.47 13.54 3.77
CA GLN A 82 14.36 13.21 2.85
C GLN A 82 14.71 12.15 1.80
N ARG A 83 15.99 12.04 1.40
CA ARG A 83 16.42 11.02 0.43
C ARG A 83 16.53 9.64 1.06
N ASP A 84 16.96 9.57 2.31
CA ASP A 84 17.13 8.29 3.01
C ASP A 84 15.79 7.74 3.50
N GLU A 85 14.89 8.61 3.95
CA GLU A 85 13.53 8.23 4.37
C GLU A 85 12.72 7.67 3.18
N LYS A 86 12.72 8.35 2.02
CA LYS A 86 12.01 7.85 0.83
C LYS A 86 12.55 6.49 0.37
N GLN A 87 13.88 6.30 0.42
CA GLN A 87 14.50 5.02 0.09
C GLN A 87 14.13 3.92 1.09
N GLN A 88 14.08 4.24 2.39
CA GLN A 88 13.64 3.29 3.41
C GLN A 88 12.20 2.84 3.18
N TRP A 89 11.29 3.76 2.89
CA TRP A 89 9.89 3.40 2.60
C TRP A 89 9.74 2.56 1.34
N ASN A 90 10.49 2.87 0.28
CA ASN A 90 10.48 2.06 -0.93
C ASN A 90 11.06 0.65 -0.70
N ARG A 91 12.12 0.52 0.10
CA ARG A 91 12.66 -0.79 0.50
C ARG A 91 11.65 -1.57 1.33
N PHE A 92 11.06 -0.91 2.34
CA PHE A 92 10.02 -1.49 3.17
C PHE A 92 8.84 -1.99 2.34
N LEU A 93 8.33 -1.19 1.40
CA LEU A 93 7.27 -1.62 0.49
C LEU A 93 7.65 -2.88 -0.29
N GLY A 94 8.88 -2.94 -0.81
CA GLY A 94 9.38 -4.10 -1.54
C GLY A 94 9.41 -5.37 -0.69
N GLU A 95 10.01 -5.30 0.49
CA GLU A 95 10.07 -6.42 1.45
C GLU A 95 8.67 -6.83 1.90
N TRP A 96 7.83 -5.86 2.27
CA TRP A 96 6.46 -6.08 2.69
C TRP A 96 5.62 -6.79 1.61
N LEU A 97 5.71 -6.34 0.35
CA LEU A 97 5.04 -7.01 -0.76
C LEU A 97 5.55 -8.44 -0.99
N GLN A 98 6.86 -8.68 -0.87
CA GLN A 98 7.41 -10.04 -0.96
C GLN A 98 6.88 -10.95 0.14
N HIS A 99 6.79 -10.45 1.38
CA HIS A 99 6.17 -11.16 2.48
C HIS A 99 4.68 -11.44 2.22
N CYS A 100 3.94 -10.46 1.70
CA CYS A 100 2.54 -10.62 1.30
C CYS A 100 2.36 -11.70 0.21
N LEU A 101 3.26 -11.76 -0.77
CA LEU A 101 3.22 -12.78 -1.83
C LEU A 101 3.55 -14.18 -1.30
N ALA A 102 4.46 -14.28 -0.33
CA ALA A 102 4.87 -15.56 0.25
C ALA A 102 3.85 -16.16 1.22
N GLN A 103 3.12 -15.33 1.96
CA GLN A 103 2.24 -15.75 3.07
C GLN A 103 0.78 -15.34 2.93
N GLY A 104 0.45 -14.55 1.92
CA GLY A 104 -0.89 -14.01 1.71
C GLY A 104 -1.88 -15.09 1.29
N ARG A 105 -3.03 -15.13 1.98
CA ARG A 105 -4.21 -15.91 1.61
C ARG A 105 -5.29 -14.94 1.17
N SER A 106 -5.75 -15.09 -0.07
CA SER A 106 -6.82 -14.24 -0.59
C SER A 106 -8.08 -14.42 0.26
N LEU A 107 -8.65 -13.30 0.72
CA LEU A 107 -10.00 -13.28 1.31
C LEU A 107 -10.99 -13.02 0.18
N SER A 108 -10.94 -13.85 -0.87
CA SER A 108 -11.98 -13.84 -1.89
C SER A 108 -13.24 -14.41 -1.24
N LYS A 109 -14.34 -13.67 -1.36
CA LYS A 109 -15.66 -14.11 -0.89
C LYS A 109 -15.96 -15.46 -1.54
N THR A 110 -15.87 -16.55 -0.76
CA THR A 110 -16.48 -17.82 -1.13
C THR A 110 -17.98 -17.54 -1.20
N GLU A 111 -18.51 -17.37 -2.41
CA GLU A 111 -19.95 -17.49 -2.63
C GLU A 111 -20.31 -18.95 -2.31
N GLU A 112 -20.85 -19.16 -1.11
CA GLU A 112 -21.46 -20.43 -0.74
C GLU A 112 -22.65 -20.67 -1.68
N LEU A 113 -22.45 -21.57 -2.63
CA LEU A 113 -23.49 -22.28 -3.35
C LEU A 113 -24.32 -23.07 -2.34
N ILE A 114 -25.44 -22.50 -1.87
CA ILE A 114 -26.51 -23.27 -1.26
C ILE A 114 -27.81 -22.92 -1.97
N THR A 115 -28.11 -23.71 -2.99
CA THR A 115 -29.42 -23.83 -3.62
C THR A 115 -30.32 -24.66 -2.70
N PRO A 116 -31.59 -24.28 -2.55
CA PRO A 116 -32.67 -25.27 -2.67
C PRO A 116 -33.56 -25.00 -3.90
#